data_AF-A0A3S1X319-F1
#
_entry.id   AF-A0A3S1X319-F1
#
_cell.length_a   1.000
_cell.length_b   1.000
_cell.length_c   1.000
_cell.angle_alpha   90.00
_cell.angle_beta   90.00
_cell.angle_gamma   90.00
#
_symmetry.space_group_name_H-M   'P 1'
#
loop_
_entity.id
_entity.type
_entity.pdbx_description
1 polymer ?
#
loop_
_entity_poly.entity_id
_entity_poly.type
_entity_poly.pdbx_seq_one_letter_code
_entity_poly.pdbx_strand_id
1 'polypeptide(L)'
;MAAGRFPSFGLATPPAPRAIGADEAIALLKGGQAKPASLLAYGNGRSYGDSCQNGAGAVVDMRSLNRIHAFNAETGVLEAEAGVLLSDIIAHAAPYGFFPAVVPGTQFVTLGGAIANDVHGKNHHRRGTFGCHVESFTLLRSDGKTHRCSATDNTRLFAATIGGMGLTGLILSASIRLMRVHSLDIVEKATPFRDLCEFFDLAEAADQANEYAVAWIDQLAGGRNSGRGLLLSGNHAEHGSHAASRVGGNFSV
;
A
#
# COMPACT_ATOMS: atom_id res chain seq x y z
N MET A 1 5.34 -16.46 24.37
CA MET A 1 5.40 -16.14 22.93
C MET A 1 6.64 -15.31 22.70
N ALA A 2 7.56 -15.73 21.83
CA ALA A 2 8.72 -14.91 21.51
C ALA A 2 8.20 -13.60 20.92
N ALA A 3 8.47 -12.48 21.60
CA ALA A 3 8.08 -11.16 21.10
C ALA A 3 8.70 -10.99 19.72
N GLY A 4 7.87 -10.95 18.67
CA GLY A 4 8.34 -10.72 17.32
C GLY A 4 9.17 -9.45 17.29
N ARG A 5 10.28 -9.46 16.55
CA ARG A 5 11.04 -8.24 16.29
C ARG A 5 10.30 -7.49 15.16
N PHE A 6 10.03 -6.20 15.36
CA PHE A 6 9.28 -5.35 14.41
C PHE A 6 10.22 -4.33 13.73
N PRO A 7 11.20 -4.76 12.92
CA PRO A 7 12.15 -3.84 12.27
C PRO A 7 11.52 -3.09 11.10
N SER A 8 12.09 -1.94 10.73
CA SER A 8 11.87 -1.38 9.39
C SER A 8 12.62 -2.19 8.34
N PHE A 9 12.24 -2.05 7.07
CA PHE A 9 12.86 -2.80 5.98
C PHE A 9 14.33 -2.43 5.78
N GLY A 10 14.66 -1.15 5.93
CA GLY A 10 16.02 -0.65 5.69
C GLY A 10 17.00 -0.90 6.84
N LEU A 11 16.51 -1.35 8.00
CA LEU A 11 17.33 -1.60 9.20
C LEU A 11 18.20 -0.40 9.64
N ALA A 12 17.82 0.82 9.23
CA ALA A 12 18.57 2.04 9.50
C ALA A 12 18.48 2.51 10.96
N THR A 13 17.41 2.11 11.66
CA THR A 13 17.19 2.42 13.08
C THR A 13 16.95 1.14 13.88
N PRO A 14 17.28 1.13 15.19
CA PRO A 14 16.88 0.03 16.06
C PRO A 14 15.36 -0.17 16.02
N PRO A 15 14.87 -1.43 16.03
CA PRO A 15 13.45 -1.70 16.17
C PRO A 15 12.91 -1.13 17.48
N ALA A 16 11.63 -0.78 17.48
CA ALA A 16 10.93 -0.30 18.67
C ALA A 16 11.16 -1.26 19.85
N PRO A 17 11.44 -0.73 21.06
CA PRO A 17 11.78 -1.54 22.22
C PRO A 17 10.59 -2.36 22.74
N ARG A 18 9.36 -1.96 22.38
CA ARG A 18 8.13 -2.61 22.79
C ARG A 18 7.19 -2.78 21.59
N ALA A 19 6.55 -3.93 21.53
CA ALA A 19 5.43 -4.20 20.64
C ALA A 19 4.26 -4.78 21.44
N ILE A 20 3.04 -4.44 21.04
CA ILE A 20 1.79 -4.97 21.63
C ILE A 20 0.83 -5.39 20.51
N GLY A 21 -0.12 -6.26 20.83
CA GLY A 21 -1.16 -6.67 19.88
C GLY A 21 -2.22 -5.59 19.66
N ALA A 22 -2.92 -5.66 18.53
CA ALA A 22 -4.00 -4.74 18.20
C ALA A 22 -5.12 -4.69 19.27
N ASP A 23 -5.52 -5.84 19.83
CA ASP A 23 -6.59 -5.89 20.84
C ASP A 23 -6.21 -5.16 22.14
N GLU A 24 -4.95 -5.31 22.58
CA GLU A 24 -4.42 -4.59 23.75
C GLU A 24 -4.40 -3.08 23.48
N ALA A 25 -3.91 -2.66 22.32
CA ALA A 25 -3.89 -1.25 21.93
C ALA A 25 -5.29 -0.65 21.86
N ILE A 26 -6.25 -1.37 21.28
CA ILE A 26 -7.65 -0.95 21.18
C ILE A 26 -8.27 -0.78 22.58
N ALA A 27 -8.02 -1.73 23.48
CA ALA A 27 -8.49 -1.64 24.86
C ALA A 27 -7.90 -0.43 25.59
N LEU A 28 -6.60 -0.19 25.47
CA LEU A 28 -5.91 0.96 26.08
C LEU A 28 -6.45 2.31 25.57
N LEU A 29 -6.72 2.42 24.27
CA LEU A 29 -7.27 3.64 23.68
C LEU A 29 -8.71 3.86 24.15
N LYS A 30 -9.58 2.85 24.05
CA LYS A 30 -11.00 2.96 24.47
C LYS A 30 -11.16 3.19 25.96
N GLY A 31 -10.28 2.62 26.78
CA GLY A 31 -10.26 2.82 28.23
C GLY A 31 -9.57 4.11 28.68
N GLY A 32 -9.04 4.92 27.76
CA GLY A 32 -8.34 6.18 28.08
C GLY A 32 -7.02 6.00 28.83
N GLN A 33 -6.42 4.80 28.78
CA GLN A 33 -5.16 4.48 29.46
C GLN A 33 -3.93 4.69 28.57
N ALA A 34 -4.12 4.90 27.26
CA ALA A 34 -3.04 5.20 26.34
C ALA A 34 -2.47 6.62 26.62
N LYS A 35 -1.14 6.70 26.76
CA LYS A 35 -0.46 8.00 26.92
C LYS A 35 -0.34 8.69 25.54
N PRO A 36 -0.23 10.03 25.49
CA PRO A 36 0.09 10.72 24.25
C PRO A 36 1.36 10.15 23.60
N ALA A 37 1.34 10.00 22.27
CA ALA A 37 2.43 9.45 21.46
C ALA A 37 2.92 8.03 21.84
N SER A 38 2.20 7.29 22.70
CA SER A 38 2.71 6.00 23.18
C SER A 38 2.46 4.82 22.24
N LEU A 39 1.63 4.98 21.21
CA LEU A 39 1.22 3.90 20.30
C LEU A 39 1.36 4.35 18.85
N LEU A 40 1.94 3.47 18.02
CA LEU A 40 2.01 3.65 16.57
C LEU A 40 1.64 2.34 15.87
N ALA A 41 0.79 2.40 14.85
CA ALA A 41 0.45 1.23 14.07
C ALA A 41 1.66 0.68 13.31
N TYR A 42 1.85 -0.64 13.34
CA TYR A 42 2.83 -1.35 12.53
C TYR A 42 2.11 -2.34 11.62
N GLY A 43 2.31 -2.19 10.31
CA GLY A 43 1.78 -3.09 9.28
C GLY A 43 2.68 -4.31 9.07
N ASN A 44 3.37 -4.37 7.92
CA ASN A 44 4.28 -5.48 7.58
C ASN A 44 5.75 -5.04 7.43
N GLY A 45 6.14 -3.92 8.05
CA GLY A 45 7.54 -3.47 8.09
C GLY A 45 8.18 -3.18 6.74
N ARG A 46 7.41 -2.74 5.74
CA ARG A 46 7.91 -2.45 4.38
C ARG A 46 8.40 -1.02 4.16
N SER A 47 8.12 -0.11 5.10
CA SER A 47 8.77 1.20 5.13
C SER A 47 10.26 1.02 5.44
N TYR A 48 11.11 1.74 4.71
CA TYR A 48 12.57 1.61 4.84
C TYR A 48 13.10 2.30 6.11
N GLY A 49 12.58 3.51 6.38
CA GLY A 49 12.97 4.34 7.51
C GLY A 49 12.18 4.03 8.79
N ASP A 50 12.06 5.02 9.65
CA ASP A 50 11.48 4.92 11.00
C ASP A 50 9.98 5.25 11.07
N SER A 51 9.31 5.48 9.95
CA SER A 51 7.88 5.84 9.94
C SER A 51 6.95 4.78 10.54
N CYS A 52 7.41 3.53 10.68
CA CYS A 52 6.71 2.46 11.38
C CYS A 52 7.28 2.15 12.78
N GLN A 53 8.17 3.00 13.31
CA GLN A 53 8.88 2.78 14.57
C GLN A 53 8.45 3.80 15.63
N ASN A 54 8.38 3.37 16.88
CA ASN A 54 8.12 4.26 18.01
C ASN A 54 9.10 3.98 19.15
N GLY A 55 10.17 4.78 19.23
CA GLY A 55 11.18 4.67 20.29
C GLY A 55 10.70 5.13 21.67
N ALA A 56 9.67 5.99 21.73
CA ALA A 56 9.13 6.54 22.97
C ALA A 56 7.97 5.70 23.56
N GLY A 57 7.51 4.68 22.83
CA GLY A 57 6.32 3.92 23.17
C GLY A 57 6.36 2.49 22.62
N ALA A 58 5.20 2.01 22.20
CA ALA A 58 5.04 0.71 21.58
C ALA A 58 4.61 0.85 20.12
N VAL A 59 5.06 -0.09 19.30
CA VAL A 59 4.41 -0.38 18.03
C VAL A 59 3.26 -1.36 18.23
N VAL A 60 2.19 -1.21 17.46
CA VAL A 60 1.00 -2.05 17.52
C VAL A 60 1.02 -2.99 16.33
N ASP A 61 1.11 -4.29 16.58
CA ASP A 61 1.02 -5.29 15.53
C ASP A 61 -0.40 -5.33 14.97
N MET A 62 -0.59 -4.76 13.78
CA MET A 62 -1.88 -4.72 13.11
C MET A 62 -2.15 -5.98 12.28
N ARG A 63 -1.17 -6.87 12.08
CA ARG A 63 -1.32 -8.06 11.21
C ARG A 63 -2.32 -9.07 11.74
N SER A 64 -2.67 -9.02 13.03
CA SER A 64 -3.73 -9.84 13.60
C SER A 64 -5.13 -9.43 13.14
N LEU A 65 -5.32 -8.18 12.66
CA LEU A 65 -6.56 -7.71 12.06
C LEU A 65 -6.53 -7.95 10.54
N ASN A 66 -6.69 -9.20 10.10
CA ASN A 66 -6.48 -9.64 8.73
C ASN A 66 -7.70 -10.30 8.05
N ARG A 67 -8.92 -9.96 8.46
CA ARG A 67 -10.14 -10.48 7.84
C ARG A 67 -10.62 -9.60 6.70
N ILE A 68 -10.97 -10.22 5.58
CA ILE A 68 -11.79 -9.61 4.52
C ILE A 68 -13.25 -9.80 4.92
N HIS A 69 -14.01 -8.71 5.06
CA HIS A 69 -15.39 -8.75 5.53
C HIS A 69 -16.38 -8.95 4.38
N ALA A 70 -16.17 -8.23 3.28
CA ALA A 70 -17.06 -8.26 2.14
C ALA A 70 -16.35 -7.89 0.84
N PHE A 71 -16.83 -8.43 -0.27
CA PHE A 71 -16.44 -8.02 -1.61
C PHE A 71 -17.66 -8.04 -2.53
N ASN A 72 -17.96 -6.90 -3.15
CA ASN A 72 -19.04 -6.78 -4.12
C ASN A 72 -18.47 -6.83 -5.54
N ALA A 73 -18.63 -7.98 -6.20
CA ALA A 73 -18.12 -8.24 -7.55
C ALA A 73 -18.87 -7.48 -8.68
N GLU A 74 -19.97 -6.80 -8.37
CA GLU A 74 -20.65 -5.91 -9.33
C GLU A 74 -19.96 -4.53 -9.35
N THR A 75 -19.69 -3.99 -8.16
CA THR A 75 -19.17 -2.62 -7.96
C THR A 75 -17.65 -2.53 -7.80
N GLY A 76 -16.99 -3.64 -7.47
CA GLY A 76 -15.55 -3.69 -7.17
C GLY A 76 -15.18 -3.21 -5.76
N VAL A 77 -16.14 -2.97 -4.89
CA VAL A 77 -15.86 -2.48 -3.52
C VAL A 77 -15.51 -3.66 -2.61
N LEU A 78 -14.36 -3.58 -1.94
CA LEU A 78 -13.88 -4.53 -0.95
C LEU A 78 -13.79 -3.86 0.42
N GLU A 79 -14.27 -4.54 1.46
CA GLU A 79 -14.14 -4.12 2.86
C GLU A 79 -13.30 -5.14 3.63
N ALA A 80 -12.28 -4.66 4.34
CA ALA A 80 -11.35 -5.50 5.07
C ALA A 80 -10.73 -4.79 6.27
N GLU A 81 -10.21 -5.59 7.20
CA GLU A 81 -9.40 -5.12 8.31
C GLU A 81 -8.05 -4.56 7.81
N ALA A 82 -7.53 -3.56 8.52
CA ALA A 82 -6.36 -2.79 8.10
C ALA A 82 -5.05 -3.61 8.04
N GLY A 83 -5.01 -4.75 8.70
CA GLY A 83 -3.86 -5.66 8.69
C GLY A 83 -3.79 -6.57 7.47
N VAL A 84 -4.84 -6.70 6.65
CA VAL A 84 -4.84 -7.55 5.44
C VAL A 84 -3.73 -7.14 4.47
N LEU A 85 -3.00 -8.10 3.86
CA LEU A 85 -2.01 -7.77 2.82
C LEU A 85 -2.68 -7.49 1.48
N LEU A 86 -2.05 -6.65 0.66
CA LEU A 86 -2.46 -6.52 -0.74
C LEU A 86 -2.37 -7.86 -1.49
N SER A 87 -1.39 -8.73 -1.17
CA SER A 87 -1.35 -10.10 -1.74
C SER A 87 -2.61 -10.91 -1.46
N ASP A 88 -3.17 -10.77 -0.26
CA ASP A 88 -4.38 -11.50 0.14
C ASP A 88 -5.61 -10.91 -0.57
N ILE A 89 -5.66 -9.57 -0.72
CA ILE A 89 -6.70 -8.88 -1.51
C ILE A 89 -6.64 -9.27 -2.98
N ILE A 90 -5.44 -9.32 -3.60
CA ILE A 90 -5.24 -9.73 -4.99
C ILE A 90 -5.73 -11.17 -5.17
N ALA A 91 -5.30 -12.08 -4.29
CA ALA A 91 -5.71 -13.48 -4.36
C ALA A 91 -7.23 -13.67 -4.20
N HIS A 92 -7.88 -12.84 -3.37
CA HIS A 92 -9.33 -12.88 -3.18
C HIS A 92 -10.11 -12.31 -4.37
N ALA A 93 -9.65 -11.19 -4.94
CA ALA A 93 -10.37 -10.44 -5.96
C ALA A 93 -10.13 -10.94 -7.40
N ALA A 94 -8.98 -11.56 -7.67
CA ALA A 94 -8.58 -11.99 -9.01
C ALA A 94 -9.56 -12.95 -9.70
N PRO A 95 -10.16 -13.96 -9.01
CA PRO A 95 -11.15 -14.85 -9.62
C PRO A 95 -12.40 -14.12 -10.15
N TYR A 96 -12.65 -12.91 -9.68
CA TYR A 96 -13.78 -12.07 -10.09
C TYR A 96 -13.40 -11.01 -11.14
N GLY A 97 -12.15 -11.03 -11.64
CA GLY A 97 -11.66 -10.06 -12.61
C GLY A 97 -11.39 -8.68 -12.01
N PHE A 98 -10.95 -8.63 -10.75
CA PHE A 98 -10.60 -7.38 -10.07
C PHE A 98 -9.17 -7.39 -9.55
N PHE A 99 -8.58 -6.19 -9.53
CA PHE A 99 -7.22 -5.92 -9.05
C PHE A 99 -7.21 -4.61 -8.24
N PRO A 100 -6.35 -4.45 -7.22
CA PRO A 100 -6.16 -3.15 -6.58
C PRO A 100 -5.77 -2.10 -7.61
N ALA A 101 -6.42 -0.94 -7.57
CA ALA A 101 -6.15 0.14 -8.52
C ALA A 101 -4.72 0.70 -8.38
N VAL A 102 -4.10 0.53 -7.22
CA VAL A 102 -2.71 0.91 -6.94
C VAL A 102 -2.02 -0.22 -6.19
N VAL A 103 -0.89 -0.69 -6.73
CA VAL A 103 0.01 -1.66 -6.09
C VAL A 103 1.43 -1.09 -6.10
N PRO A 104 2.09 -0.95 -4.94
CA PRO A 104 3.49 -0.50 -4.89
C PRO A 104 4.42 -1.61 -5.38
N GLY A 105 5.74 -1.36 -5.41
CA GLY A 105 6.73 -2.35 -5.87
C GLY A 105 6.78 -3.69 -5.09
N THR A 106 5.95 -3.87 -4.06
CA THR A 106 5.73 -5.15 -3.39
C THR A 106 4.27 -5.28 -2.93
N GLN A 107 3.67 -6.45 -3.18
CA GLN A 107 2.33 -6.80 -2.68
C GLN A 107 2.28 -7.11 -1.17
N PHE A 108 3.41 -7.15 -0.48
CA PHE A 108 3.50 -7.52 0.93
C PHE A 108 3.31 -6.34 1.89
N VAL A 109 2.59 -5.29 1.47
CA VAL A 109 2.16 -4.18 2.34
C VAL A 109 0.75 -4.46 2.88
N THR A 110 0.43 -3.97 4.08
CA THR A 110 -0.93 -4.06 4.63
C THR A 110 -1.83 -2.96 4.06
N LEU A 111 -3.15 -3.18 4.07
CA LEU A 111 -4.15 -2.19 3.68
C LEU A 111 -3.99 -0.87 4.45
N GLY A 112 -3.88 -0.93 5.77
CA GLY A 112 -3.66 0.24 6.62
C GLY A 112 -2.32 0.92 6.35
N GLY A 113 -1.27 0.15 6.05
CA GLY A 113 0.04 0.69 5.66
C GLY A 113 -0.01 1.42 4.32
N ALA A 114 -0.74 0.87 3.35
CA ALA A 114 -0.95 1.49 2.03
C ALA A 114 -1.68 2.83 2.15
N ILE A 115 -2.72 2.90 2.98
CA ILE A 115 -3.47 4.15 3.27
C ILE A 115 -2.58 5.15 4.03
N ALA A 116 -1.92 4.71 5.10
CA ALA A 116 -1.14 5.59 5.97
C ALA A 116 0.08 6.22 5.27
N ASN A 117 0.66 5.54 4.27
CA ASN A 117 1.78 6.08 3.48
C ASN A 117 1.32 6.68 2.13
N ASP A 118 0.01 6.65 1.86
CA ASP A 118 -0.59 7.00 0.57
C ASP A 118 0.23 6.49 -0.63
N VAL A 119 0.49 5.18 -0.64
CA VAL A 119 1.44 4.58 -1.58
C VAL A 119 1.02 4.78 -3.03
N HIS A 120 1.98 4.81 -3.94
CA HIS A 120 1.76 4.89 -5.38
C HIS A 120 2.27 3.62 -6.08
N GLY A 121 1.83 3.43 -7.33
CA GLY A 121 2.24 2.32 -8.21
C GLY A 121 2.81 2.83 -9.53
N LYS A 122 3.09 1.90 -10.45
CA LYS A 122 3.55 2.22 -11.82
C LYS A 122 2.48 2.89 -12.69
N ASN A 123 1.24 3.00 -12.21
CA ASN A 123 0.11 3.62 -12.90
C ASN A 123 -0.35 4.93 -12.26
N HIS A 124 0.50 5.58 -11.46
CA HIS A 124 0.14 6.80 -10.74
C HIS A 124 -0.35 7.92 -11.69
N HIS A 125 0.21 8.04 -12.89
CA HIS A 125 -0.23 9.00 -13.91
C HIS A 125 -1.68 8.79 -14.37
N ARG A 126 -2.24 7.59 -14.22
CA ARG A 126 -3.64 7.26 -14.55
C ARG A 126 -4.56 7.21 -13.34
N ARG A 127 -4.07 6.66 -12.23
CA ARG A 127 -4.89 6.26 -11.07
C ARG A 127 -4.63 7.10 -9.82
N GLY A 128 -3.53 7.84 -9.76
CA GLY A 128 -3.11 8.56 -8.57
C GLY A 128 -2.52 7.62 -7.52
N THR A 129 -2.69 7.98 -6.25
CA THR A 129 -2.21 7.24 -5.09
C THR A 129 -3.29 6.28 -4.56
N PHE A 130 -2.92 5.42 -3.61
CA PHE A 130 -3.84 4.46 -2.99
C PHE A 130 -5.04 5.17 -2.34
N GLY A 131 -4.83 6.33 -1.74
CA GLY A 131 -5.84 7.17 -1.11
C GLY A 131 -6.96 7.61 -2.05
N CYS A 132 -6.69 7.76 -3.36
CA CYS A 132 -7.70 8.07 -4.37
C CYS A 132 -8.79 7.00 -4.50
N HIS A 133 -8.53 5.78 -4.01
CA HIS A 133 -9.41 4.63 -4.13
C HIS A 133 -10.02 4.17 -2.81
N VAL A 134 -9.84 4.95 -1.73
CA VAL A 134 -10.43 4.66 -0.43
C VAL A 134 -11.83 5.27 -0.38
N GLU A 135 -12.84 4.44 -0.17
CA GLU A 135 -14.25 4.87 -0.03
C GLU A 135 -14.53 5.34 1.40
N SER A 136 -14.05 4.56 2.38
CA SER A 136 -14.13 4.93 3.79
C SER A 136 -13.17 4.11 4.64
N PHE A 137 -12.93 4.54 5.89
CA PHE A 137 -12.24 3.73 6.89
C PHE A 137 -12.74 4.01 8.31
N THR A 138 -12.49 3.04 9.19
CA THR A 138 -12.78 3.13 10.62
C THR A 138 -11.50 3.50 11.36
N LEU A 139 -11.50 4.64 12.05
CA LEU A 139 -10.35 5.20 12.77
C LEU A 139 -10.59 5.23 14.28
N LEU A 140 -9.74 4.58 15.07
CA LEU A 140 -9.72 4.70 16.53
C LEU A 140 -8.69 5.75 16.96
N ARG A 141 -9.14 6.78 17.67
CA ARG A 141 -8.30 7.91 18.09
C ARG A 141 -7.94 7.88 19.57
N SER A 142 -7.05 8.79 19.95
CA SER A 142 -6.56 8.96 21.33
C SER A 142 -7.61 9.45 22.32
N ASP A 143 -8.77 9.92 21.85
CA ASP A 143 -9.93 10.23 22.68
C ASP A 143 -10.78 8.98 23.02
N GLY A 144 -10.32 7.80 22.59
CA GLY A 144 -11.00 6.52 22.78
C GLY A 144 -12.19 6.29 21.87
N LYS A 145 -12.48 7.22 20.95
CA LYS A 145 -13.64 7.13 20.05
C LYS A 145 -13.26 6.54 18.71
N THR A 146 -14.23 5.85 18.12
CA THR A 146 -14.15 5.31 16.77
C THR A 146 -14.90 6.22 15.81
N HIS A 147 -14.23 6.63 14.74
CA HIS A 147 -14.77 7.50 13.71
C HIS A 147 -14.83 6.77 12.38
N ARG A 148 -15.98 6.79 11.73
CA ARG A 148 -16.07 6.43 10.31
C ARG A 148 -15.71 7.66 9.49
N CYS A 149 -14.69 7.54 8.66
CA CYS A 149 -14.16 8.63 7.84
C CYS A 149 -14.35 8.31 6.36
N SER A 150 -14.82 9.27 5.58
CA SER A 150 -15.00 9.19 4.13
C SER A 150 -14.90 10.59 3.51
N ALA A 151 -15.10 10.70 2.20
CA ALA A 151 -15.21 11.99 1.52
C ALA A 151 -16.40 12.85 2.02
N THR A 152 -17.38 12.26 2.71
CA THR A 152 -18.57 12.95 3.25
C THR A 152 -18.67 12.94 4.78
N ASP A 153 -18.03 11.98 5.45
CA ASP A 153 -18.07 11.81 6.91
C ASP A 153 -16.68 12.06 7.52
N ASN A 154 -16.60 12.87 8.59
CA ASN A 154 -15.32 13.20 9.24
C ASN A 154 -14.21 13.61 8.24
N THR A 155 -14.58 14.40 7.23
CA THR A 155 -13.76 14.70 6.03
C THR A 155 -12.35 15.21 6.33
N ARG A 156 -12.20 16.02 7.39
CA ARG A 156 -10.86 16.48 7.84
C ARG A 156 -9.99 15.34 8.35
N LEU A 157 -10.55 14.39 9.09
CA LEU A 157 -9.83 13.19 9.52
C LEU A 157 -9.56 12.25 8.35
N PHE A 158 -10.50 12.14 7.40
CA PHE A 158 -10.31 11.40 6.17
C PHE A 158 -9.04 11.88 5.42
N ALA A 159 -9.00 13.17 5.09
CA ALA A 159 -7.88 13.78 4.37
C ALA A 159 -6.56 13.74 5.16
N ALA A 160 -6.60 13.93 6.48
CA ALA A 160 -5.38 13.94 7.30
C ALA A 160 -4.79 12.54 7.57
N THR A 161 -5.60 11.48 7.46
CA THR A 161 -5.16 10.11 7.76
C THR A 161 -4.52 9.44 6.54
N ILE A 162 -5.02 9.74 5.33
CA ILE A 162 -4.39 9.33 4.08
C ILE A 162 -3.03 10.04 3.98
N GLY A 163 -1.94 9.27 3.93
CA GLY A 163 -0.58 9.81 4.01
C GLY A 163 -0.19 10.33 5.41
N GLY A 164 -1.05 10.14 6.42
CA GLY A 164 -0.84 10.63 7.79
C GLY A 164 0.10 9.78 8.65
N MET A 165 0.72 8.74 8.08
CA MET A 165 1.70 7.85 8.71
C MET A 165 1.21 7.19 10.01
N GLY A 166 -0.11 7.05 10.20
CA GLY A 166 -0.70 6.50 11.42
C GLY A 166 -0.75 7.47 12.61
N LEU A 167 -0.41 8.75 12.41
CA LEU A 167 -0.35 9.77 13.47
C LEU A 167 -1.71 10.38 13.82
N THR A 168 -2.76 10.04 13.07
CA THR A 168 -4.14 10.49 13.35
C THR A 168 -4.92 9.49 14.23
N GLY A 169 -4.45 8.25 14.31
CA GLY A 169 -5.08 7.14 15.03
C GLY A 169 -4.80 5.78 14.40
N LEU A 170 -5.40 4.72 14.94
CA LEU A 170 -5.34 3.37 14.38
C LEU A 170 -6.45 3.17 13.36
N ILE A 171 -6.08 2.91 12.10
CA ILE A 171 -7.04 2.43 11.09
C ILE A 171 -7.37 0.98 11.44
N LEU A 172 -8.65 0.69 11.70
CA LEU A 172 -9.11 -0.65 12.08
C LEU A 172 -9.57 -1.46 10.87
N SER A 173 -10.34 -0.83 9.99
CA SER A 173 -10.84 -1.41 8.74
C SER A 173 -10.98 -0.31 7.68
N ALA A 174 -10.99 -0.71 6.40
CA ALA A 174 -11.23 0.20 5.29
C ALA A 174 -12.05 -0.47 4.20
N SER A 175 -12.78 0.36 3.46
CA SER A 175 -13.45 0.02 2.23
C SER A 175 -12.71 0.70 1.07
N ILE A 176 -12.33 -0.08 0.07
CA ILE A 176 -11.58 0.37 -1.10
C ILE A 176 -12.28 -0.06 -2.39
N ARG A 177 -12.15 0.75 -3.44
CA ARG A 177 -12.61 0.41 -4.78
C ARG A 177 -11.47 -0.21 -5.58
N LEU A 178 -11.66 -1.47 -5.98
CA LEU A 178 -10.78 -2.18 -6.91
C LEU A 178 -11.13 -1.82 -8.35
N MET A 179 -10.20 -2.05 -9.27
CA MET A 179 -10.42 -1.87 -10.70
C MET A 179 -10.70 -3.21 -11.40
N ARG A 180 -11.55 -3.20 -12.42
CA ARG A 180 -11.74 -4.38 -13.27
C ARG A 180 -10.54 -4.59 -14.18
N VAL A 181 -10.15 -5.84 -14.36
CA VAL A 181 -9.06 -6.26 -15.25
C VAL A 181 -9.47 -7.51 -16.01
N HIS A 182 -9.01 -7.63 -17.25
CA HIS A 182 -9.26 -8.81 -18.08
C HIS A 182 -8.46 -10.04 -17.64
N SER A 183 -7.28 -9.84 -17.05
CA SER A 183 -6.45 -10.86 -16.41
C SER A 183 -5.41 -10.19 -15.52
N LEU A 184 -4.70 -10.97 -14.69
CA LEU A 184 -3.55 -10.48 -13.92
C LEU A 184 -2.27 -10.40 -14.73
N ASP A 185 -2.23 -11.02 -15.91
CA ASP A 185 -1.04 -11.00 -16.77
C ASP A 185 -0.89 -9.61 -17.39
N ILE A 186 0.36 -9.15 -17.52
CA ILE A 186 0.68 -7.85 -18.11
C ILE A 186 1.38 -8.07 -19.45
N VAL A 187 0.84 -7.46 -20.51
CA VAL A 187 1.58 -7.28 -21.76
C VAL A 187 2.53 -6.11 -21.57
N GLU A 188 3.81 -6.42 -21.37
CA GLU A 188 4.86 -5.43 -21.16
C GLU A 188 5.63 -5.15 -22.48
N LYS A 189 5.94 -3.88 -22.70
CA LYS A 189 6.90 -3.41 -23.70
C LYS A 189 8.06 -2.72 -22.99
N ALA A 190 9.28 -3.20 -23.25
CA ALA A 190 10.52 -2.56 -22.84
C ALA A 190 11.12 -1.77 -24.01
N THR A 191 11.19 -0.45 -23.87
CA THR A 191 11.76 0.45 -24.88
C THR A 191 13.07 1.04 -24.34
N PRO A 192 14.24 0.71 -24.92
CA PRO A 192 15.49 1.33 -24.51
C PRO A 192 15.56 2.79 -24.92
N PHE A 193 16.19 3.61 -24.10
CA PHE A 193 16.55 5.00 -24.40
C PHE A 193 18.02 5.25 -24.05
N ARG A 194 18.67 6.16 -24.80
CA ARG A 194 20.11 6.41 -24.75
C ARG A 194 20.53 7.46 -23.72
N ASP A 195 19.61 8.35 -23.37
CA ASP A 195 19.81 9.47 -22.46
C ASP A 195 18.45 9.96 -21.91
N LEU A 196 18.48 10.91 -20.97
CA LEU A 196 17.27 11.44 -20.36
C LEU A 196 16.41 12.27 -21.32
N CYS A 197 17.00 12.91 -22.33
CA CYS A 197 16.23 13.67 -23.30
C CYS A 197 15.33 12.74 -24.12
N GLU A 198 15.88 11.64 -24.63
CA GLU A 198 15.10 10.62 -25.33
C GLU A 198 14.04 9.98 -24.42
N PHE A 199 14.33 9.78 -23.12
CA PHE A 199 13.30 9.36 -22.17
C PHE A 199 12.12 10.34 -22.12
N PHE A 200 12.37 11.65 -22.00
CA PHE A 200 11.30 12.65 -21.94
C PHE A 200 10.51 12.75 -23.26
N ASP A 201 11.16 12.55 -24.40
CA ASP A 201 10.49 12.49 -25.71
C ASP A 201 9.51 11.29 -25.81
N LEU A 202 9.79 10.20 -25.09
CA LEU A 202 8.99 8.97 -25.10
C LEU A 202 7.94 8.90 -23.98
N ALA A 203 8.22 9.53 -22.83
CA ALA A 203 7.46 9.31 -21.59
C ALA A 203 5.99 9.70 -21.71
N GLU A 204 5.69 10.88 -22.27
CA GLU A 204 4.31 11.37 -22.37
C GLU A 204 3.43 10.45 -23.24
N ALA A 205 3.96 9.99 -24.38
CA ALA A 205 3.24 9.06 -25.24
C ALA A 205 3.02 7.70 -24.56
N ALA A 206 4.02 7.22 -23.82
CA ALA A 206 3.89 5.98 -23.06
C ALA A 206 2.83 6.09 -21.95
N ASP A 207 2.82 7.19 -21.20
CA ASP A 207 1.84 7.46 -20.15
C ASP A 207 0.41 7.52 -20.70
N GLN A 208 0.22 8.21 -21.83
CA GLN A 208 -1.09 8.34 -22.47
C GLN A 208 -1.61 7.02 -23.05
N ALA A 209 -0.72 6.15 -23.52
CA ALA A 209 -1.09 4.88 -24.17
C ALA A 209 -1.23 3.71 -23.21
N ASN A 210 -0.72 3.80 -21.97
CA ASN A 210 -0.62 2.65 -21.07
C ASN A 210 -1.21 2.92 -19.68
N GLU A 211 -1.67 1.84 -19.04
CA GLU A 211 -2.05 1.81 -17.63
C GLU A 211 -0.80 1.98 -16.77
N TYR A 212 0.26 1.21 -17.05
CA TYR A 212 1.51 1.21 -16.29
C TYR A 212 2.66 1.78 -17.12
N ALA A 213 3.47 2.65 -16.52
CA ALA A 213 4.71 3.17 -17.11
C ALA A 213 5.75 3.46 -16.02
N VAL A 214 6.98 2.99 -16.20
CA VAL A 214 8.12 3.27 -15.31
C VAL A 214 9.42 3.16 -16.09
N ALA A 215 10.45 3.90 -15.69
CA ALA A 215 11.78 3.74 -16.25
C ALA A 215 12.77 3.19 -15.22
N TRP A 216 13.64 2.28 -15.66
CA TRP A 216 14.91 2.00 -14.99
C TRP A 216 16.00 2.82 -15.67
N ILE A 217 16.80 3.54 -14.88
CA ILE A 217 17.85 4.44 -15.39
C ILE A 217 19.21 3.95 -14.88
N ASP A 218 20.18 3.82 -15.78
CA ASP A 218 21.57 3.49 -15.46
C ASP A 218 22.29 4.72 -14.89
N GLN A 219 22.35 4.81 -13.56
CA GLN A 219 23.03 5.88 -12.83
C GLN A 219 24.57 5.70 -12.79
N LEU A 220 25.11 4.59 -13.31
CA LEU A 220 26.55 4.34 -13.37
C LEU A 220 27.14 4.69 -14.75
N ALA A 221 26.29 4.89 -15.76
CA ALA A 221 26.73 5.27 -17.09
C ALA A 221 27.30 6.71 -17.10
N GLY A 222 28.50 6.86 -17.67
CA GLY A 222 29.18 8.14 -17.86
C GLY A 222 29.25 8.59 -19.33
N GLY A 223 29.67 9.84 -19.53
CA GLY A 223 29.88 10.43 -20.85
C GLY A 223 28.59 10.47 -21.68
N ARG A 224 28.69 10.14 -22.98
CA ARG A 224 27.57 10.19 -23.93
C ARG A 224 26.41 9.22 -23.65
N ASN A 225 26.57 8.30 -22.72
CA ASN A 225 25.57 7.30 -22.36
C ASN A 225 24.92 7.60 -20.99
N SER A 226 25.22 8.76 -20.39
CA SER A 226 24.71 9.12 -19.08
C SER A 226 23.19 9.24 -19.11
N GLY A 227 22.54 8.56 -18.17
CA GLY A 227 21.09 8.55 -18.08
C GLY A 227 20.39 7.68 -19.12
N ARG A 228 21.09 6.73 -19.77
CA ARG A 228 20.43 5.66 -20.54
C ARG A 228 19.56 4.78 -19.66
N GLY A 229 18.65 4.03 -20.26
CA GLY A 229 17.78 3.14 -19.50
C GLY A 229 16.77 2.37 -20.32
N LEU A 230 15.78 1.83 -19.62
CA LEU A 230 14.65 1.09 -20.18
C LEU A 230 13.35 1.72 -19.69
N LEU A 231 12.50 2.14 -20.61
CA LEU A 231 11.11 2.51 -20.36
C LEU A 231 10.26 1.26 -20.46
N LEU A 232 9.70 0.83 -19.33
CA LEU A 232 8.81 -0.31 -19.19
C LEU A 232 7.37 0.19 -19.13
N SER A 233 6.58 -0.12 -20.14
CA SER A 233 5.15 0.22 -20.20
C SER A 233 4.33 -1.05 -20.34
N GLY A 234 3.13 -1.11 -19.76
CA GLY A 234 2.28 -2.29 -19.90
C GLY A 234 0.82 -2.09 -19.55
N ASN A 235 0.02 -3.07 -19.94
CA ASN A 235 -1.43 -3.15 -19.69
C ASN A 235 -1.82 -4.57 -19.30
N HIS A 236 -2.93 -4.72 -18.58
CA HIS A 236 -3.53 -6.03 -18.34
C HIS A 236 -3.88 -6.70 -19.67
N ALA A 237 -3.48 -7.96 -19.84
CA ALA A 237 -3.74 -8.74 -21.04
C ALA A 237 -5.24 -9.06 -21.15
N GLU A 238 -5.77 -9.07 -22.38
CA GLU A 238 -7.17 -9.45 -22.67
C GLU A 238 -7.50 -10.89 -22.24
N HIS A 239 -6.48 -11.77 -22.26
CA HIS A 239 -6.56 -13.16 -21.84
C HIS A 239 -5.37 -13.48 -20.94
N GLY A 240 -5.59 -14.29 -19.91
CA GLY A 240 -4.53 -14.66 -18.98
C GLY A 240 -5.04 -15.24 -17.66
N SER A 241 -4.16 -15.25 -16.66
CA SER A 241 -4.47 -15.76 -15.33
C SER A 241 -5.47 -14.88 -14.56
N HIS A 242 -6.40 -15.54 -13.85
CA HIS A 242 -7.25 -14.94 -12.81
C HIS A 242 -6.90 -15.46 -11.42
N ALA A 243 -5.72 -16.06 -11.28
CA ALA A 243 -5.22 -16.61 -10.03
C ALA A 243 -3.92 -15.92 -9.66
N ALA A 244 -3.83 -15.45 -8.41
CA ALA A 244 -2.58 -14.94 -7.87
C ALA A 244 -1.60 -16.10 -7.63
N SER A 245 -0.35 -15.92 -8.05
CA SER A 245 0.75 -16.83 -7.75
C SER A 245 0.87 -17.01 -6.23
N ARG A 246 0.80 -18.26 -5.73
CA ARG A 246 0.97 -18.51 -4.29
C ARG A 246 2.40 -18.20 -3.86
N VAL A 247 2.54 -17.63 -2.66
CA VAL A 247 3.83 -17.32 -2.02
C VAL A 247 4.70 -18.58 -1.98
N GLY A 248 5.79 -18.57 -2.76
CA GLY A 248 6.68 -19.72 -2.99
C GLY A 248 7.40 -19.67 -4.35
N GLY A 249 6.88 -18.89 -5.32
CA GLY A 249 7.59 -18.57 -6.56
C GLY A 249 8.57 -17.42 -6.38
N ASN A 250 9.77 -17.54 -6.96
CA ASN A 250 10.90 -16.61 -6.84
C ASN A 250 10.71 -15.20 -7.43
N PHE A 251 9.48 -14.80 -7.78
CA PHE A 251 9.22 -13.49 -8.37
C PHE A 251 8.00 -12.86 -7.71
N SER A 252 8.25 -11.80 -6.95
CA SER A 252 7.23 -10.88 -6.45
C SER A 252 7.40 -9.54 -7.17
N VAL A 253 6.70 -9.38 -8.28
CA VAL A 253 6.25 -8.09 -8.79
C VAL A 253 4.81 -8.27 -9.20
#